data_AF-A0A356EJR8-F1
#
_entry.id   AF-A0A356EJR8-F1
#
_cell.length_a   1.000
_cell.length_b   1.000
_cell.length_c   1.000
_cell.angle_alpha   90.00
_cell.angle_beta   90.00
_cell.angle_gamma   90.00
#
_symmetry.space_group_name_H-M   'P 1'
#
loop_
_entity.id
_entity.type
_entity.pdbx_description
1 polymer ?
#
loop_
_entity_poly.entity_id
_entity_poly.type
_entity_poly.pdbx_seq_one_letter_code
_entity_poly.pdbx_strand_id
1 'polypeptide(L)'
;SVGCRFKRVQCTPDLLPTDVTGASIFNQKTSEFEFRPGPIFAQIVLADEINRTTPRTQAALLEAMAEGRVTVDGTTHTLAPPFLVIATQNPIDHEGTFPLPEAQLDRFLVRFSIGYPTMEEELKMLEMLQFGHPLDQLKPVVTADQIVACQKAVRAVHVDEKVRAYLTEIVHFTRDHEDLSLGGSPRASIALFRTSQAMAAIQGRDFVQPDDVKRVAESVLTHRMILRPESRLRKVTAADVVSEVLATVPVPILSGKE
;
A
#
# COMPACT_ATOMS: atom_id res chain seq x y z
N SER A 1 2.98 -1.97 -18.66
CA SER A 1 4.18 -1.37 -18.03
C SER A 1 3.99 0.15 -17.98
N VAL A 2 4.59 0.85 -17.00
CA VAL A 2 4.32 2.28 -16.72
C VAL A 2 5.55 3.20 -16.85
N GLY A 3 6.63 2.73 -17.48
CA GLY A 3 7.81 3.55 -17.76
C GLY A 3 8.61 3.98 -16.51
N CYS A 4 8.33 3.38 -15.35
CA CYS A 4 9.03 3.64 -14.09
C CYS A 4 10.23 2.71 -13.91
N ARG A 5 11.24 3.17 -13.15
CA ARG A 5 12.34 2.31 -12.68
C ARG A 5 11.84 1.37 -11.57
N PHE A 6 12.12 0.08 -11.74
CA PHE A 6 11.78 -0.97 -10.78
C PHE A 6 13.03 -1.49 -10.07
N LYS A 7 12.93 -1.72 -8.76
CA LYS A 7 13.93 -2.47 -7.98
C LYS A 7 13.23 -3.45 -7.04
N ARG A 8 13.75 -4.67 -6.99
CA ARG A 8 13.39 -5.66 -5.98
C ARG A 8 14.46 -5.67 -4.88
N VAL A 9 14.01 -5.67 -3.64
CA VAL A 9 14.81 -5.83 -2.43
C VAL A 9 14.34 -7.12 -1.77
N GLN A 10 15.22 -8.10 -1.66
CA GLN A 10 14.94 -9.27 -0.84
C GLN A 10 15.25 -8.90 0.60
N CYS A 11 14.26 -8.93 1.49
CA CYS A 11 14.49 -8.67 2.89
C CYS A 11 15.06 -9.92 3.56
N THR A 12 16.25 -9.77 4.12
CA THR A 12 16.97 -10.83 4.85
C THR A 12 17.35 -10.32 6.25
N PRO A 13 17.67 -11.23 7.20
CA PRO A 13 18.02 -10.84 8.56
C PRO A 13 19.29 -9.97 8.66
N ASP A 14 20.18 -10.09 7.68
CA ASP A 14 21.45 -9.35 7.57
C ASP A 14 21.34 -8.02 6.80
N LEU A 15 20.21 -7.75 6.15
CA LEU A 15 20.00 -6.52 5.39
C LEU A 15 20.09 -5.29 6.30
N LEU A 16 21.01 -4.39 6.00
CA LEU A 16 21.22 -3.17 6.77
C LEU A 16 20.34 -2.02 6.26
N PRO A 17 20.01 -1.02 7.11
CA PRO A 17 19.31 0.18 6.67
C PRO A 17 19.99 0.87 5.47
N THR A 18 21.32 0.94 5.50
CA THR A 18 22.15 1.54 4.45
C THR A 18 22.10 0.80 3.12
N ASP A 19 21.83 -0.51 3.13
CA ASP A 19 21.68 -1.28 1.90
C ASP A 19 20.37 -0.92 1.19
N VAL A 20 19.38 -0.37 1.92
CA VAL A 20 18.10 0.09 1.40
C VAL A 20 18.15 1.58 1.04
N THR A 21 18.65 2.41 1.95
CA THR A 21 18.68 3.88 1.82
C THR A 21 19.87 4.39 1.02
N GLY A 22 20.91 3.58 0.83
CA GLY A 22 22.19 4.04 0.31
C GLY A 22 23.14 4.52 1.41
N ALA A 23 24.39 4.71 1.02
CA ALA A 23 25.49 5.11 1.91
C ALA A 23 26.51 5.96 1.15
N SER A 24 27.26 6.78 1.88
CA SER A 24 28.41 7.50 1.32
C SER A 24 29.63 6.59 1.29
N ILE A 25 30.19 6.38 0.09
CA ILE A 25 31.38 5.55 -0.11
C ILE A 25 32.56 6.46 -0.42
N PHE A 26 33.69 6.23 0.24
CA PHE A 26 34.92 6.98 -0.04
C PHE A 26 35.47 6.61 -1.42
N ASN A 27 35.55 7.59 -2.31
CA ASN A 27 36.10 7.44 -3.64
C ASN A 27 37.60 7.76 -3.61
N GLN A 28 38.44 6.71 -3.69
CA GLN A 28 39.90 6.86 -3.60
C GLN A 28 40.51 7.72 -4.71
N LYS A 29 39.83 7.89 -5.86
CA LYS A 29 40.34 8.72 -6.96
C LYS A 29 40.18 10.22 -6.69
N THR A 30 39.05 10.60 -6.09
CA THR A 30 38.74 12.01 -5.79
C THR A 30 39.08 12.37 -4.34
N SER A 31 39.34 11.39 -3.49
CA SER A 31 39.48 11.55 -2.02
C SER A 31 38.24 12.18 -1.37
N GLU A 32 37.07 11.94 -1.94
CA GLU A 32 35.80 12.48 -1.49
C GLU A 32 34.80 11.36 -1.18
N PHE A 33 33.85 11.63 -0.28
CA PHE A 33 32.72 10.74 -0.03
C PHE A 33 31.64 10.95 -1.10
N GLU A 34 31.32 9.90 -1.85
CA GLU A 34 30.30 9.92 -2.90
C GLU A 34 29.07 9.13 -2.42
N PHE A 35 27.89 9.77 -2.46
CA PHE A 35 26.64 9.09 -2.12
C PHE A 35 26.30 8.04 -3.17
N ARG A 36 26.13 6.78 -2.73
CA ARG A 36 25.66 5.67 -3.55
C ARG A 36 24.20 5.38 -3.19
N PRO A 37 23.23 5.70 -4.08
CA PRO A 37 21.81 5.53 -3.79
C PRO A 37 21.45 4.05 -3.66
N GLY A 38 20.69 3.73 -2.63
CA GLY A 38 20.13 2.40 -2.44
C GLY A 38 18.95 2.11 -3.38
N PRO A 39 18.39 0.89 -3.34
CA PRO A 39 17.25 0.48 -4.17
C PRO A 39 15.99 1.33 -3.95
N ILE A 40 15.85 2.00 -2.80
CA ILE A 40 14.71 2.87 -2.50
C ILE A 40 14.60 4.08 -3.45
N PHE A 41 15.65 4.41 -4.21
CA PHE A 41 15.64 5.50 -5.20
C PHE A 41 14.98 5.12 -6.54
N ALA A 42 14.49 3.88 -6.67
CA ALA A 42 13.60 3.48 -7.76
C ALA A 42 12.18 4.02 -7.53
N GLN A 43 11.40 4.14 -8.60
CA GLN A 43 10.00 4.63 -8.53
C GLN A 43 9.05 3.53 -8.05
N ILE A 44 9.35 2.27 -8.38
CA ILE A 44 8.62 1.10 -7.89
C ILE A 44 9.61 0.20 -7.17
N VAL A 45 9.36 -0.03 -5.88
CA VAL A 45 10.20 -0.87 -5.03
C VAL A 45 9.37 -2.04 -4.54
N LEU A 46 9.82 -3.27 -4.85
CA LEU A 46 9.26 -4.49 -4.27
C LEU A 46 10.15 -4.92 -3.09
N ALA A 47 9.64 -4.78 -1.87
CA ALA A 47 10.26 -5.27 -0.64
C ALA A 47 9.70 -6.66 -0.32
N ASP A 48 10.42 -7.69 -0.77
CA ASP A 48 9.96 -9.07 -0.64
C ASP A 48 10.32 -9.63 0.74
N GLU A 49 9.33 -10.23 1.41
CA GLU A 49 9.44 -10.80 2.76
C GLU A 49 9.90 -9.79 3.81
N ILE A 50 9.27 -8.60 3.86
CA ILE A 50 9.67 -7.50 4.75
C ILE A 50 9.75 -7.90 6.23
N ASN A 51 9.00 -8.92 6.65
CA ASN A 51 9.06 -9.49 7.99
C ASN A 51 10.34 -10.28 8.28
N ARG A 52 11.25 -10.53 7.34
CA ARG A 52 12.53 -11.23 7.59
C ARG A 52 13.70 -10.32 7.95
N THR A 53 13.55 -9.01 7.79
CA THR A 53 14.61 -8.05 8.14
C THR A 53 14.39 -7.43 9.52
N THR A 54 15.44 -6.88 10.11
CA THR A 54 15.38 -6.31 11.46
C THR A 54 14.41 -5.13 11.55
N PRO A 55 13.80 -4.86 12.71
CA PRO A 55 12.91 -3.71 12.90
C PRO A 55 13.53 -2.36 12.51
N ARG A 56 14.86 -2.22 12.63
CA ARG A 56 15.59 -1.02 12.24
C ARG A 56 15.59 -0.83 10.72
N THR A 57 15.81 -1.90 9.96
CA THR A 57 15.78 -1.86 8.49
C THR A 57 14.36 -1.67 7.97
N GLN A 58 13.37 -2.32 8.60
CA GLN A 58 11.94 -2.07 8.32
C GLN A 58 11.59 -0.58 8.51
N ALA A 59 12.00 0.01 9.63
CA ALA A 59 11.75 1.41 9.93
C ALA A 59 12.35 2.34 8.86
N ALA A 60 13.61 2.12 8.47
CA ALA A 60 14.27 2.94 7.44
C ALA A 60 13.54 2.91 6.09
N LEU A 61 13.08 1.73 5.66
CA LEU A 61 12.30 1.56 4.42
C LEU A 61 10.96 2.29 4.50
N LEU A 62 10.24 2.14 5.62
CA LEU A 62 8.91 2.72 5.80
C LEU A 62 8.92 4.22 6.08
N GLU A 63 10.00 4.74 6.67
CA GLU A 63 10.24 6.16 6.83
C GLU A 63 10.46 6.82 5.47
N ALA A 64 11.33 6.24 4.63
CA ALA A 64 11.51 6.68 3.25
C ALA A 64 10.19 6.67 2.46
N MET A 65 9.36 5.64 2.66
CA MET A 65 8.02 5.55 2.09
C MET A 65 7.07 6.64 2.56
N ALA A 66 7.09 6.96 3.86
CA ALA A 66 6.19 7.97 4.42
C ALA A 66 6.61 9.40 4.07
N GLU A 67 7.92 9.67 4.01
CA GLU A 67 8.43 11.02 3.80
C GLU A 67 8.74 11.37 2.34
N GLY A 68 8.93 10.38 1.48
CA GLY A 68 9.34 10.61 0.08
C GLY A 68 10.77 11.16 -0.05
N ARG A 69 11.58 11.00 1.01
CA ARG A 69 12.97 11.46 1.09
C ARG A 69 13.75 10.59 2.07
N VAL A 70 15.06 10.64 1.97
CA VAL A 70 16.01 9.93 2.82
C VAL A 70 17.11 10.89 3.22
N THR A 71 17.52 10.90 4.49
CA THR A 71 18.66 11.68 4.94
C THR A 71 19.83 10.75 5.27
N VAL A 72 20.97 10.95 4.60
CA VAL A 72 22.21 10.19 4.81
C VAL A 72 23.33 11.18 5.05
N ASP A 73 24.11 10.99 6.11
CA ASP A 73 25.24 11.85 6.51
C ASP A 73 24.90 13.36 6.52
N GLY A 74 23.71 13.71 7.01
CA GLY A 74 23.22 15.08 7.09
C GLY A 74 22.72 15.68 5.77
N THR A 75 22.80 14.94 4.65
CA THR A 75 22.29 15.37 3.35
C THR A 75 20.96 14.69 3.04
N THR A 76 19.93 15.47 2.75
CA THR A 76 18.61 14.95 2.39
C THR A 76 18.47 14.78 0.87
N HIS A 77 18.09 13.57 0.47
CA HIS A 77 17.85 13.19 -0.92
C HIS A 77 16.35 12.90 -1.12
N THR A 78 15.75 13.52 -2.14
CA THR A 78 14.32 13.33 -2.46
C THR A 78 14.13 12.15 -3.40
N LEU A 79 13.09 11.35 -3.17
CA LEU A 79 12.73 10.21 -4.03
C LEU A 79 11.98 10.70 -5.26
N ALA A 80 12.29 10.12 -6.42
CA ALA A 80 11.68 10.53 -7.69
C ALA A 80 10.20 10.07 -7.75
N PRO A 81 9.24 10.97 -8.06
CA PRO A 81 7.86 10.58 -8.26
C PRO A 81 7.65 9.86 -9.62
N PRO A 82 6.60 9.02 -9.75
CA PRO A 82 5.81 8.48 -8.65
C PRO A 82 6.66 7.50 -7.82
N PHE A 83 6.40 7.45 -6.51
CA PHE A 83 7.09 6.53 -5.61
C PHE A 83 6.09 5.56 -4.99
N LEU A 84 6.30 4.26 -5.21
CA LEU A 84 5.44 3.18 -4.73
C LEU A 84 6.30 2.05 -4.13
N VAL A 85 5.96 1.65 -2.92
CA VAL A 85 6.50 0.46 -2.28
C VAL A 85 5.42 -0.62 -2.25
N ILE A 86 5.77 -1.80 -2.74
CA ILE A 86 4.99 -3.03 -2.62
C ILE A 86 5.76 -3.90 -1.64
N ALA A 87 5.17 -4.24 -0.51
CA ALA A 87 5.79 -5.13 0.47
C ALA A 87 5.02 -6.44 0.55
N THR A 88 5.73 -7.57 0.56
CA THR A 88 5.14 -8.88 0.78
C THR A 88 5.51 -9.36 2.19
N GLN A 89 4.65 -10.18 2.77
CA GLN A 89 4.91 -10.89 4.01
C GLN A 89 4.53 -12.34 3.79
N ASN A 90 5.41 -13.26 4.14
CA ASN A 90 5.05 -14.66 4.19
C ASN A 90 4.32 -14.92 5.53
N PRO A 91 3.06 -15.38 5.52
CA PRO A 91 2.26 -15.58 6.73
C PRO A 91 2.67 -16.80 7.55
N ILE A 92 3.48 -17.70 6.98
CA ILE A 92 3.96 -18.89 7.69
C ILE A 92 5.13 -18.46 8.58
N ASP A 93 4.92 -18.53 9.90
CA ASP A 93 5.94 -18.24 10.92
C ASP A 93 7.13 -19.20 10.74
N HIS A 94 8.19 -18.72 10.10
CA HIS A 94 9.49 -19.34 10.12
C HIS A 94 10.34 -18.68 11.22
N GLU A 95 11.23 -19.44 11.85
CA GLU A 95 12.19 -18.86 12.81
C GLU A 95 12.91 -17.65 12.19
N GLY A 96 13.00 -16.55 12.94
CA GLY A 96 13.69 -15.34 12.50
C GLY A 96 12.82 -14.30 11.78
N THR A 97 11.49 -14.34 11.90
CA THR A 97 10.62 -13.26 11.42
C THR A 97 10.29 -12.22 12.50
N PHE A 98 10.28 -10.95 12.09
CA PHE A 98 9.90 -9.77 12.85
C PHE A 98 8.59 -9.19 12.27
N PRO A 99 7.43 -9.39 12.92
CA PRO A 99 6.17 -8.85 12.42
C PRO A 99 6.21 -7.32 12.43
N LEU A 100 5.57 -6.72 11.42
CA LEU A 100 5.44 -5.26 11.35
C LEU A 100 4.51 -4.79 12.49
N PRO A 101 4.94 -3.84 13.33
CA PRO A 101 4.07 -3.20 14.30
C PRO A 101 2.89 -2.49 13.61
N GLU A 102 1.76 -2.39 14.29
CA GLU A 102 0.52 -1.78 13.76
C GLU A 102 0.72 -0.34 13.28
N ALA A 103 1.53 0.44 14.01
CA ALA A 103 1.90 1.80 13.62
C ALA A 103 2.68 1.85 12.29
N GLN A 104 3.37 0.77 11.93
CA GLN A 104 4.07 0.62 10.66
C GLN A 104 3.11 0.14 9.56
N LEU A 105 2.23 -0.82 9.86
CA LEU A 105 1.20 -1.30 8.93
C LEU A 105 0.25 -0.16 8.49
N ASP A 106 -0.12 0.75 9.39
CA ASP A 106 -1.00 1.88 9.07
C ASP A 106 -0.44 2.82 7.98
N ARG A 107 0.88 2.77 7.71
CA ARG A 107 1.52 3.52 6.62
C ARG A 107 1.21 2.95 5.23
N PHE A 108 0.80 1.68 5.12
CA PHE A 108 0.44 1.08 3.83
C PHE A 108 -0.97 1.49 3.43
N LEU A 109 -1.16 2.00 2.22
CA LEU A 109 -2.47 2.46 1.75
C LEU A 109 -3.49 1.31 1.73
N VAL A 110 -3.09 0.18 1.15
CA VAL A 110 -3.92 -1.01 0.94
C VAL A 110 -3.16 -2.27 1.33
N ARG A 111 -3.89 -3.28 1.80
CA ARG A 111 -3.42 -4.65 1.99
C ARG A 111 -4.28 -5.60 1.16
N PHE A 112 -3.62 -6.58 0.54
CA PHE A 112 -4.27 -7.67 -0.16
C PHE A 112 -3.76 -9.01 0.37
N SER A 113 -4.62 -10.02 0.31
CA SER A 113 -4.24 -11.41 0.53
C SER A 113 -4.22 -12.09 -0.82
N ILE A 114 -3.06 -12.62 -1.21
CA ILE A 114 -2.91 -13.37 -2.45
C ILE A 114 -3.26 -14.83 -2.14
N GLY A 115 -4.37 -15.31 -2.70
CA GLY A 115 -4.71 -16.73 -2.71
C GLY A 115 -4.03 -17.48 -3.85
N TYR A 116 -4.27 -18.78 -3.94
CA TYR A 116 -3.88 -19.54 -5.12
C TYR A 116 -4.83 -19.24 -6.29
N PRO A 117 -4.31 -19.17 -7.53
CA PRO A 117 -5.15 -19.10 -8.71
C PRO A 117 -6.07 -20.32 -8.80
N THR A 118 -7.20 -20.15 -9.48
CA THR A 118 -8.07 -21.27 -9.84
C THR A 118 -7.40 -22.16 -10.89
N MET A 119 -7.85 -23.41 -11.01
CA MET A 119 -7.35 -24.34 -12.03
C MET A 119 -7.41 -23.75 -13.45
N GLU A 120 -8.48 -23.02 -13.78
CA GLU A 120 -8.62 -22.36 -15.09
C GLU A 120 -7.60 -21.23 -15.30
N GLU A 121 -7.31 -20.46 -14.25
CA GLU A 121 -6.29 -19.41 -14.29
C GLU A 121 -4.88 -20.01 -14.38
N GLU A 122 -4.60 -21.11 -13.66
CA GLU A 122 -3.35 -21.84 -13.77
C GLU A 122 -3.12 -22.39 -15.18
N LEU A 123 -4.14 -23.00 -15.79
CA LEU A 123 -4.06 -23.49 -17.17
C LEU A 123 -3.73 -22.35 -18.14
N LYS A 124 -4.41 -21.21 -18.02
CA LYS A 124 -4.13 -20.02 -18.84
C LYS A 124 -2.70 -19.50 -18.62
N MET A 125 -2.21 -19.52 -17.37
CA MET A 125 -0.82 -19.13 -17.09
C MET A 125 0.18 -20.06 -17.76
N LEU A 126 -0.06 -21.37 -17.73
CA LEU A 126 0.81 -22.36 -18.40
C LEU A 126 0.81 -22.17 -19.92
N GLU A 127 -0.34 -21.92 -20.53
CA GLU A 127 -0.46 -21.60 -21.95
C GLU A 127 0.32 -20.34 -22.32
N MET A 128 0.21 -19.27 -21.51
CA MET A 128 0.94 -18.02 -21.75
C MET A 128 2.46 -18.17 -21.67
N LEU A 129 2.96 -19.10 -20.84
CA LEU A 129 4.40 -19.32 -20.65
C LEU A 129 4.99 -20.31 -21.67
N GLN A 130 4.17 -20.99 -22.47
CA GLN A 130 4.59 -22.07 -23.36
C GLN A 130 5.68 -21.65 -24.37
N PHE A 131 5.63 -20.42 -24.87
CA PHE A 131 6.51 -19.92 -25.94
C PHE A 131 7.43 -18.77 -25.51
N GLY A 132 7.47 -18.45 -24.21
CA GLY A 132 8.27 -17.37 -23.65
C GLY A 132 7.54 -16.58 -22.57
N HIS A 133 8.26 -15.75 -21.82
CA HIS A 133 7.64 -14.99 -20.74
C HIS A 133 6.93 -13.75 -21.33
N PRO A 134 5.60 -13.55 -21.09
CA PRO A 134 4.85 -12.42 -21.67
C PRO A 134 5.44 -11.03 -21.34
N LEU A 135 6.18 -10.95 -20.22
CA LEU A 135 6.84 -9.71 -19.79
C LEU A 135 8.00 -9.27 -20.68
N ASP A 136 8.63 -10.18 -21.43
CA ASP A 136 9.80 -9.87 -22.24
C ASP A 136 9.47 -8.93 -23.41
N GLN A 137 8.21 -8.96 -23.87
CA GLN A 137 7.72 -8.12 -24.96
C GLN A 137 6.91 -6.91 -24.47
N LEU A 138 6.75 -6.76 -23.15
CA LEU A 138 5.86 -5.75 -22.58
C LEU A 138 6.46 -4.35 -22.71
N LYS A 139 5.80 -3.51 -23.52
CA LYS A 139 6.18 -2.10 -23.67
C LYS A 139 5.44 -1.21 -22.67
N PRO A 140 6.05 -0.08 -22.25
CA PRO A 140 5.35 0.95 -21.48
C PRO A 140 4.15 1.50 -22.26
N VAL A 141 2.99 1.56 -21.61
CA VAL A 141 1.77 2.17 -22.18
C VAL A 141 1.56 3.61 -21.69
N VAL A 142 2.24 3.98 -20.60
CA VAL A 142 2.26 5.32 -20.03
C VAL A 142 3.67 5.62 -19.50
N THR A 143 3.98 6.89 -19.31
CA THR A 143 5.22 7.37 -18.68
C THR A 143 5.02 7.68 -17.20
N ALA A 144 6.14 7.81 -16.47
CA ALA A 144 6.12 8.24 -15.07
C ALA A 144 5.45 9.61 -14.89
N ASP A 145 5.73 10.58 -15.77
CA ASP A 145 5.12 11.92 -15.70
C ASP A 145 3.60 11.88 -15.94
N GLN A 146 3.14 11.00 -16.85
CA GLN A 146 1.71 10.77 -17.05
C GLN A 146 1.05 10.17 -15.81
N ILE A 147 1.70 9.25 -15.10
CA ILE A 147 1.18 8.76 -13.80
C ILE A 147 1.04 9.91 -12.81
N VAL A 148 2.05 10.77 -12.69
CA VAL A 148 2.00 11.92 -11.77
C VAL A 148 0.88 12.89 -12.16
N ALA A 149 0.65 13.10 -13.46
CA ALA A 149 -0.49 13.85 -13.95
C ALA A 149 -1.83 13.19 -13.57
N CYS A 150 -1.96 11.87 -13.73
CA CYS A 150 -3.14 11.12 -13.30
C CYS A 150 -3.37 11.22 -11.79
N GLN A 151 -2.32 11.12 -10.96
CA GLN A 151 -2.41 11.30 -9.50
C GLN A 151 -2.96 12.69 -9.13
N LYS A 152 -2.60 13.73 -9.89
CA LYS A 152 -3.16 15.08 -9.71
C LYS A 152 -4.63 15.13 -10.15
N ALA A 153 -4.97 14.53 -11.28
CA ALA A 153 -6.34 14.49 -11.79
C ALA A 153 -7.31 13.76 -10.83
N VAL A 154 -6.88 12.63 -10.25
CA VAL A 154 -7.66 11.89 -9.24
C VAL A 154 -8.03 12.77 -8.04
N ARG A 155 -7.17 13.71 -7.64
CA ARG A 155 -7.48 14.62 -6.52
C ARG A 155 -8.64 15.57 -6.82
N ALA A 156 -8.91 15.84 -8.09
CA ALA A 156 -9.99 16.71 -8.54
C ALA A 156 -11.34 16.00 -8.64
N VAL A 157 -11.39 14.67 -8.53
CA VAL A 157 -12.63 13.90 -8.50
C VAL A 157 -13.51 14.38 -7.36
N HIS A 158 -14.76 14.73 -7.66
CA HIS A 158 -15.69 15.28 -6.72
C HIS A 158 -16.12 14.23 -5.68
N VAL A 159 -16.15 14.64 -4.41
CA VAL A 159 -16.70 13.83 -3.32
C VAL A 159 -17.72 14.68 -2.60
N ASP A 160 -18.99 14.31 -2.75
CA ASP A 160 -20.13 14.97 -2.13
C ASP A 160 -20.03 14.92 -0.60
N GLU A 161 -20.56 15.95 0.08
CA GLU A 161 -20.51 16.05 1.54
C GLU A 161 -21.15 14.84 2.23
N LYS A 162 -22.23 14.29 1.68
CA LYS A 162 -22.89 13.09 2.22
C LYS A 162 -21.98 11.86 2.11
N VAL A 163 -21.20 11.74 1.05
CA VAL A 163 -20.20 10.66 0.90
C VAL A 163 -19.04 10.85 1.87
N ARG A 164 -18.63 12.10 2.14
CA ARG A 164 -17.61 12.41 3.16
C ARG A 164 -18.10 12.10 4.57
N ALA A 165 -19.37 12.34 4.87
CA ALA A 165 -19.97 11.93 6.12
C ALA A 165 -19.97 10.39 6.22
N TYR A 166 -20.46 9.70 5.18
CA TYR A 166 -20.53 8.25 5.11
C TYR A 166 -19.17 7.55 5.33
N LEU A 167 -18.11 7.98 4.65
CA LEU A 167 -16.76 7.39 4.85
C LEU A 167 -16.23 7.62 6.27
N THR A 168 -16.57 8.76 6.87
CA THR A 168 -16.12 9.12 8.22
C THR A 168 -16.88 8.31 9.26
N GLU A 169 -18.19 8.12 9.04
CA GLU A 169 -19.06 7.29 9.86
C GLU A 169 -18.62 5.82 9.85
N ILE A 170 -18.29 5.27 8.68
CA ILE A 170 -17.69 3.91 8.57
C ILE A 170 -16.46 3.79 9.48
N VAL A 171 -15.50 4.70 9.36
CA VAL A 171 -14.27 4.63 10.16
C VAL A 171 -14.56 4.86 11.64
N HIS A 172 -15.49 5.76 11.99
CA HIS A 172 -15.85 6.02 13.38
C HIS A 172 -16.50 4.80 14.02
N PHE A 173 -17.41 4.12 13.31
CA PHE A 173 -18.07 2.91 13.79
C PHE A 173 -17.05 1.80 14.11
N THR A 174 -15.96 1.68 13.35
CA THR A 174 -14.89 0.73 13.69
C THR A 174 -14.20 1.01 15.04
N ARG A 175 -14.25 2.24 15.55
CA ARG A 175 -13.62 2.61 16.84
C ARG A 175 -14.46 2.20 18.03
N ASP A 176 -15.77 2.14 17.85
CA ASP A 176 -16.74 1.80 18.89
C ASP A 176 -17.22 0.34 18.78
N HIS A 177 -16.72 -0.42 17.80
CA HIS A 177 -17.09 -1.81 17.56
C HIS A 177 -16.61 -2.73 18.69
N GLU A 178 -17.50 -3.59 19.20
CA GLU A 178 -17.23 -4.45 20.36
C GLU A 178 -16.07 -5.43 20.13
N ASP A 179 -15.96 -5.99 18.92
CA ASP A 179 -14.89 -6.94 18.58
C ASP A 179 -13.50 -6.33 18.40
N LEU A 180 -13.39 -5.00 18.40
CA LEU A 180 -12.13 -4.31 18.16
C LEU A 180 -11.54 -3.74 19.45
N SER A 181 -10.25 -3.99 19.65
CA SER A 181 -9.43 -3.28 20.64
C SER A 181 -8.86 -1.98 20.08
N LEU A 182 -8.72 -1.90 18.74
CA LEU A 182 -8.30 -0.71 18.02
C LEU A 182 -9.06 -0.64 16.67
N GLY A 183 -9.76 0.46 16.44
CA GLY A 183 -10.41 0.77 15.16
C GLY A 183 -9.54 1.62 14.23
N GLY A 184 -10.10 2.05 13.10
CA GLY A 184 -9.39 2.80 12.08
C GLY A 184 -8.89 4.19 12.54
N SER A 185 -7.61 4.47 12.29
CA SER A 185 -6.98 5.76 12.57
C SER A 185 -7.49 6.88 11.63
N PRO A 186 -7.16 8.17 11.85
CA PRO A 186 -7.43 9.23 10.87
C PRO A 186 -6.80 8.97 9.49
N ARG A 187 -5.69 8.21 9.44
CA ARG A 187 -5.10 7.77 8.16
C ARG A 187 -6.03 6.81 7.42
N ALA A 188 -6.79 5.99 8.13
CA ALA A 188 -7.82 5.14 7.53
C ALA A 188 -8.86 5.97 6.77
N SER A 189 -9.35 7.08 7.37
CA SER A 189 -10.31 8.00 6.72
C SER A 189 -9.70 8.65 5.46
N ILE A 190 -8.46 9.13 5.55
CA ILE A 190 -7.76 9.74 4.40
C ILE A 190 -7.52 8.70 3.29
N ALA A 191 -7.10 7.49 3.66
CA ALA A 191 -6.88 6.39 2.73
C ALA A 191 -8.19 6.00 2.04
N LEU A 192 -9.28 5.84 2.78
CA LEU A 192 -10.58 5.48 2.23
C LEU A 192 -11.07 6.56 1.25
N PHE A 193 -10.95 7.83 1.62
CA PHE A 193 -11.28 8.96 0.74
C PHE A 193 -10.48 8.95 -0.56
N ARG A 194 -9.14 8.86 -0.48
CA ARG A 194 -8.27 8.91 -1.67
C ARG A 194 -8.43 7.69 -2.57
N THR A 195 -8.58 6.51 -1.99
CA THR A 195 -8.79 5.27 -2.75
C THR A 195 -10.17 5.27 -3.41
N SER A 196 -11.19 5.86 -2.78
CA SER A 196 -12.52 6.03 -3.40
C SER A 196 -12.49 6.99 -4.59
N GLN A 197 -11.76 8.11 -4.48
CA GLN A 197 -11.51 9.02 -5.63
C GLN A 197 -10.80 8.28 -6.78
N ALA A 198 -9.77 7.48 -6.46
CA ALA A 198 -9.05 6.70 -7.46
C ALA A 198 -9.95 5.66 -8.12
N MET A 199 -10.81 4.97 -7.35
CA MET A 199 -11.75 3.98 -7.87
C MET A 199 -12.75 4.60 -8.86
N ALA A 200 -13.33 5.75 -8.51
CA ALA A 200 -14.23 6.48 -9.41
C ALA A 200 -13.53 6.88 -10.72
N ALA A 201 -12.31 7.44 -10.63
CA ALA A 201 -11.53 7.82 -11.80
C ALA A 201 -11.17 6.62 -12.71
N ILE A 202 -10.80 5.48 -12.13
CA ILE A 202 -10.51 4.25 -12.88
C ILE A 202 -11.75 3.75 -13.62
N GLN A 203 -12.94 3.96 -13.05
CA GLN A 203 -14.21 3.65 -13.69
C GLN A 203 -14.69 4.74 -14.67
N GLY A 204 -13.89 5.79 -14.93
CA GLY A 204 -14.23 6.86 -15.84
C GLY A 204 -15.22 7.90 -15.31
N ARG A 205 -15.45 7.93 -13.98
CA ARG A 205 -16.33 8.90 -13.32
C ARG A 205 -15.54 10.03 -12.69
N ASP A 206 -16.13 11.22 -12.70
CA ASP A 206 -15.60 12.44 -12.07
C ASP A 206 -16.19 12.71 -10.67
N PHE A 207 -17.04 11.81 -10.17
CA PHE A 207 -17.56 11.84 -8.80
C PHE A 207 -17.56 10.46 -8.14
N VAL A 208 -17.40 10.45 -6.81
CA VAL A 208 -17.41 9.24 -5.98
C VAL A 208 -18.83 8.85 -5.60
N GLN A 209 -19.14 7.56 -5.72
CA GLN A 209 -20.37 6.94 -5.25
C GLN A 209 -20.12 6.17 -3.94
N PRO A 210 -21.15 5.92 -3.10
CA PRO A 210 -21.01 5.09 -1.91
C PRO A 210 -20.48 3.68 -2.21
N ASP A 211 -20.79 3.13 -3.38
CA ASP A 211 -20.32 1.81 -3.80
C ASP A 211 -18.80 1.78 -4.05
N ASP A 212 -18.18 2.91 -4.44
CA ASP A 212 -16.72 3.00 -4.53
C ASP A 212 -16.10 2.82 -3.15
N VAL A 213 -16.68 3.47 -2.14
CA VAL A 213 -16.24 3.39 -0.74
C VAL A 213 -16.32 1.94 -0.25
N LYS A 214 -17.45 1.28 -0.47
CA LYS A 214 -17.66 -0.13 -0.09
C LYS A 214 -16.63 -1.04 -0.75
N ARG A 215 -16.37 -0.85 -2.06
CA ARG A 215 -15.45 -1.69 -2.84
C ARG A 215 -14.01 -1.63 -2.34
N VAL A 216 -13.57 -0.51 -1.77
CA VAL A 216 -12.19 -0.33 -1.30
C VAL A 216 -12.04 -0.48 0.22
N ALA A 217 -13.15 -0.53 0.96
CA ALA A 217 -13.15 -0.50 2.42
C ALA A 217 -12.38 -1.69 3.02
N GLU A 218 -12.59 -2.91 2.55
CA GLU A 218 -11.90 -4.09 3.08
C GLU A 218 -10.37 -3.98 2.91
N SER A 219 -9.91 -3.65 1.69
CA SER A 219 -8.48 -3.53 1.39
C SER A 219 -7.81 -2.36 2.12
N VAL A 220 -8.57 -1.36 2.55
CA VAL A 220 -8.07 -0.18 3.28
C VAL A 220 -8.14 -0.39 4.79
N LEU A 221 -9.18 -1.01 5.33
CA LEU A 221 -9.43 -1.01 6.78
C LEU A 221 -8.86 -2.22 7.51
N THR A 222 -8.80 -3.39 6.86
CA THR A 222 -8.49 -4.67 7.52
C THR A 222 -7.15 -4.68 8.27
N HIS A 223 -6.10 -4.05 7.76
CA HIS A 223 -4.79 -3.97 8.42
C HIS A 223 -4.63 -2.78 9.37
N ARG A 224 -5.70 -2.03 9.61
CA ARG A 224 -5.73 -0.87 10.51
C ARG A 224 -6.56 -1.11 11.75
N MET A 225 -7.02 -2.34 11.95
CA MET A 225 -7.87 -2.73 13.05
C MET A 225 -7.27 -3.91 13.80
N ILE A 226 -7.40 -3.88 15.12
CA ILE A 226 -6.94 -4.96 15.98
C ILE A 226 -8.16 -5.58 16.65
N LEU A 227 -8.37 -6.86 16.39
CA LEU A 227 -9.39 -7.67 17.06
C LEU A 227 -9.01 -7.94 18.50
N ARG A 228 -10.00 -7.90 19.39
CA ARG A 228 -9.87 -8.37 20.78
C ARG A 228 -9.54 -9.87 20.83
N PRO A 229 -8.81 -10.35 21.85
CA PRO A 229 -8.49 -11.76 21.99
C PRO A 229 -9.73 -12.67 21.96
N GLU A 230 -10.81 -12.25 22.61
CA GLU A 230 -12.06 -13.02 22.70
C GLU A 230 -12.73 -13.19 21.34
N SER A 231 -12.72 -12.14 20.50
CA SER A 231 -13.25 -12.17 19.14
C SER A 231 -12.47 -13.11 18.23
N ARG A 232 -11.14 -13.14 18.38
CA ARG A 232 -10.29 -14.10 17.65
C ARG A 232 -10.60 -15.55 18.02
N LEU A 233 -10.89 -15.84 19.30
CA LEU A 233 -11.32 -17.17 19.74
C LEU A 233 -12.65 -17.58 19.13
N ARG A 234 -13.56 -16.61 18.90
CA ARG A 234 -14.81 -16.80 18.16
C ARG A 234 -14.62 -16.90 16.64
N LYS A 235 -13.39 -16.85 16.14
CA LYS A 235 -13.01 -16.85 14.71
C LYS A 235 -13.55 -15.64 13.92
N VAL A 236 -13.86 -14.54 14.60
CA VAL A 236 -14.20 -13.28 13.93
C VAL A 236 -12.94 -12.73 13.27
N THR A 237 -13.06 -12.29 12.02
CA THR A 237 -11.98 -11.65 11.26
C THR A 237 -12.22 -10.15 11.11
N ALA A 238 -11.16 -9.40 10.79
CA ALA A 238 -11.29 -7.97 10.50
C ALA A 238 -12.15 -7.72 9.24
N ALA A 239 -12.18 -8.67 8.30
CA ALA A 239 -13.05 -8.59 7.12
C ALA A 239 -14.53 -8.73 7.50
N ASP A 240 -14.85 -9.62 8.44
CA ASP A 240 -16.23 -9.77 8.96
C ASP A 240 -16.71 -8.46 9.61
N VAL A 241 -15.86 -7.84 10.44
CA VAL A 241 -16.17 -6.55 11.07
C VAL A 241 -16.39 -5.46 10.02
N VAL A 242 -15.56 -5.37 8.97
CA VAL A 242 -15.78 -4.39 7.89
C VAL A 242 -17.12 -4.66 7.19
N SER A 243 -17.44 -5.92 6.89
CA SER A 243 -18.70 -6.29 6.25
C SER A 243 -19.91 -5.87 7.09
N GLU A 244 -19.86 -6.12 8.40
CA GLU A 244 -20.91 -5.71 9.35
C GLU A 244 -21.07 -4.19 9.41
N VAL A 245 -19.96 -3.45 9.49
CA VAL A 245 -19.97 -1.98 9.49
C VAL A 245 -20.59 -1.44 8.20
N LEU A 246 -20.22 -1.98 7.03
CA LEU A 246 -20.77 -1.55 5.74
C LEU A 246 -22.26 -1.88 5.59
N ALA A 247 -22.75 -2.92 6.26
CA ALA A 247 -24.16 -3.28 6.30
C ALA A 247 -24.97 -2.39 7.27
N THR A 248 -24.34 -1.93 8.35
CA THR A 248 -24.99 -1.16 9.41
C THR A 248 -25.06 0.34 9.09
N VAL A 249 -23.99 0.92 8.55
CA VAL A 249 -23.93 2.36 8.26
C VAL A 249 -24.86 2.70 7.09
N PRO A 250 -25.87 3.58 7.28
CA PRO A 250 -26.82 3.92 6.23
C PRO A 250 -26.14 4.53 5.00
N VAL A 251 -26.46 4.01 3.82
CA VAL A 251 -25.97 4.57 2.56
C VAL A 251 -26.66 5.92 2.30
N PRO A 252 -25.91 7.00 2.04
CA PRO A 252 -26.52 8.30 1.79
C PRO A 252 -27.29 8.31 0.46
N ILE A 253 -28.47 8.94 0.46
CA ILE A 253 -29.22 9.21 -0.76
C ILE A 253 -28.60 10.44 -1.43
N LEU A 254 -27.92 10.20 -2.55
CA LEU A 254 -27.43 11.24 -3.44
C LEU A 254 -28.60 11.72 -4.29
N SER A 255 -29.07 12.93 -4.02
CA SER A 255 -29.96 13.64 -4.93
C SER A 255 -29.16 13.95 -6.19
N GLY A 256 -29.54 13.36 -7.32
CA GLY A 256 -28.92 13.65 -8.61
C GLY A 256 -28.94 15.16 -8.86
N LYS A 257 -27.82 15.71 -9.34
CA LYS A 257 -27.83 17.08 -9.86
C LYS A 257 -28.81 17.11 -11.03
N GLU A 258 -29.86 17.91 -10.92
CA GLU A 258 -30.57 18.47 -12.07
C GLU A 258 -29.62 19.33 -12.93
#